data_AF-A0A7W6FZV7-F1
#
_entry.id   AF-A0A7W6FZV7-F1
#
_cell.length_a   1.000
_cell.length_b   1.000
_cell.length_c   1.000
_cell.angle_alpha   90.00
_cell.angle_beta   90.00
_cell.angle_gamma   90.00
#
_symmetry.space_group_name_H-M   'P 1'
#
loop_
_entity.id
_entity.type
_entity.pdbx_description
1 polymer ?
#
loop_
_entity_poly.entity_id
_entity_poly.type
_entity_poly.pdbx_seq_one_letter_code
_entity_poly.pdbx_strand_id
1 'polypeptide(L)' 'MQPLKLSCSDHEGGGAVRFQQWDGAKWTVISDWIQADRPLLRPIIEASARQYAREKGITPRDCSKS' A
#
# COMPACT_ATOMS: atom_id res chain seq x y z
N MET A 1 -9.79 -1.37 -13.26
CA MET A 1 -9.44 -1.23 -11.84
C MET A 1 -8.45 -2.32 -11.48
N GLN A 2 -7.44 -2.05 -10.65
CA GLN A 2 -6.54 -3.11 -10.18
C GLN A 2 -7.30 -4.07 -9.23
N PRO A 3 -6.95 -5.37 -9.18
CA PRO A 3 -7.46 -6.27 -8.15
C PRO A 3 -7.03 -5.80 -6.74
N LEU A 4 -7.93 -5.90 -5.77
CA LEU A 4 -7.65 -5.56 -4.37
C LEU A 4 -7.91 -6.79 -3.48
N LYS A 5 -6.99 -7.06 -2.56
CA LYS A 5 -7.10 -8.12 -1.54
C LYS A 5 -6.54 -7.62 -0.21
N LEU A 6 -7.43 -7.16 0.67
CA LEU A 6 -7.07 -6.66 1.99
C LEU A 6 -7.01 -7.82 3.02
N SER A 7 -6.32 -7.58 4.13
CA SER A 7 -6.30 -8.46 5.31
C SER A 7 -5.98 -7.67 6.58
N CYS A 8 -6.11 -8.26 7.76
CA CYS A 8 -5.74 -7.61 9.03
C CYS A 8 -4.30 -7.08 9.03
N SER A 9 -3.36 -7.81 8.43
CA SER A 9 -1.94 -7.40 8.34
C SER A 9 -1.65 -6.50 7.13
N ASP A 10 -2.63 -6.28 6.25
CA ASP A 10 -2.47 -5.55 5.01
C ASP A 10 -3.72 -4.75 4.64
N HIS A 11 -3.79 -3.51 5.11
CA HIS A 11 -4.88 -2.58 4.82
C HIS A 11 -4.74 -1.88 3.46
N GLU A 12 -3.63 -2.06 2.74
CA GLU A 12 -3.43 -1.51 1.40
C GLU A 12 -4.10 -2.40 0.34
N GLY A 13 -3.87 -3.71 0.40
CA GLY A 13 -4.51 -4.73 -0.43
C GLY A 13 -4.23 -4.68 -1.94
N GLY A 14 -3.57 -3.65 -2.44
CA GLY A 14 -3.18 -3.46 -3.83
C GLY A 14 -1.76 -2.90 -3.90
N GLY A 15 -1.66 -1.69 -4.46
CA GLY A 15 -0.40 -0.93 -4.56
C GLY A 15 0.08 -0.70 -5.99
N ALA A 16 -0.74 -1.05 -6.99
CA ALA A 16 -0.43 -0.80 -8.39
C ALA A 16 -0.79 0.63 -8.78
N VAL A 17 0.01 1.21 -9.66
CA VAL A 17 -0.26 2.51 -10.27
C VAL A 17 -0.28 2.40 -11.79
N ARG A 18 -0.91 3.41 -12.42
CA ARG A 18 -0.82 3.63 -13.86
C ARG A 18 -0.42 5.06 -14.11
N PHE A 19 0.42 5.27 -15.12
CA PHE A 19 0.82 6.60 -15.55
C PHE A 19 -0.16 7.11 -16.60
N GLN A 20 -0.58 8.36 -16.38
CA GLN A 20 -1.37 9.12 -17.32
C GLN A 20 -0.60 10.36 -17.72
N GLN A 21 -0.66 10.73 -18.99
CA GLN A 21 -0.02 11.92 -19.53
C GLN A 21 -1.07 12.91 -20.01
N TRP A 22 -0.88 14.17 -19.65
CA TRP A 22 -1.67 15.29 -20.14
C TRP A 22 -1.09 15.80 -21.45
N ASP A 23 -1.92 15.96 -22.47
CA ASP A 23 -1.51 16.46 -23.79
C ASP A 23 -1.84 17.94 -24.03
N GLY A 24 -2.42 18.63 -23.03
CA GLY A 24 -2.92 20.00 -23.16
C GLY A 24 -4.45 20.09 -23.18
N ALA A 25 -5.16 19.00 -23.47
CA ALA A 25 -6.62 18.97 -23.54
C ALA A 25 -7.27 17.78 -22.82
N LYS A 26 -6.57 16.64 -22.74
CA LYS A 26 -7.05 15.43 -22.06
C LYS A 26 -5.92 14.62 -21.43
N TRP A 27 -6.29 13.77 -20.47
CA TRP A 27 -5.41 12.76 -19.91
C TRP A 27 -5.51 11.46 -20.70
N THR A 28 -4.37 10.87 -21.05
CA THR A 28 -4.29 9.56 -21.72
C THR A 28 -3.48 8.59 -20.87
N VAL A 29 -3.97 7.36 -20.67
CA VAL A 29 -3.22 6.29 -19.99
C VAL A 29 -2.10 5.80 -20.91
N ILE A 30 -0.86 5.83 -20.44
CA ILE A 30 0.33 5.48 -21.23
C ILE A 30 1.11 4.29 -20.68
N SER A 31 0.62 3.66 -19.61
CA SER A 31 1.27 2.48 -19.02
C SER A 31 0.26 1.39 -18.67
N ASP A 32 0.77 0.17 -18.57
CA ASP A 32 0.10 -0.89 -17.82
C ASP A 32 0.20 -0.64 -16.31
N TRP A 33 -0.50 -1.49 -15.55
CA TRP A 33 -0.41 -1.49 -14.10
C TRP A 33 1.01 -1.86 -13.67
N ILE A 34 1.62 -0.98 -12.87
CA ILE A 34 2.95 -1.18 -12.33
C ILE A 34 2.80 -1.41 -10.83
N GLN A 35 3.27 -2.55 -10.35
CA GLN A 35 3.21 -2.93 -8.94
C GLN A 35 4.33 -2.26 -8.15
N ALA A 36 4.02 -1.85 -6.91
CA ALA A 36 5.05 -1.48 -5.94
C ALA A 36 5.87 -2.72 -5.50
N ASP A 37 7.13 -2.50 -5.15
CA ASP A 37 7.99 -3.54 -4.56
C ASP A 37 7.64 -3.71 -3.07
N ARG A 38 6.55 -4.45 -2.83
CA ARG A 38 6.04 -4.70 -1.48
C ARG A 38 7.01 -5.50 -0.60
N PRO A 39 7.73 -6.53 -1.10
CA PRO A 39 8.77 -7.19 -0.32
C PRO A 39 9.83 -6.24 0.21
N LEU A 40 10.27 -5.27 -0.62
CA LEU A 40 11.23 -4.25 -0.19
C LEU A 40 10.63 -3.28 0.84
N LEU A 41 9.39 -2.86 0.65
CA LEU A 41 8.75 -1.83 1.48
C LEU A 41 8.21 -2.35 2.81
N ARG A 42 7.82 -3.63 2.91
CA ARG A 42 7.15 -4.20 4.09
C ARG A 42 7.95 -3.99 5.40
N PRO A 43 9.27 -4.25 5.46
CA PRO A 43 10.05 -4.01 6.69
C PRO A 43 10.04 -2.56 7.15
N ILE A 44 10.03 -1.60 6.21
CA ILE A 44 10.01 -0.16 6.50
C ILE A 44 8.65 0.24 7.07
N ILE A 45 7.56 -0.25 6.47
CA ILE A 45 6.19 -0.02 6.93
C ILE A 45 6.01 -0.56 8.36
N GLU A 46 6.47 -1.79 8.62
CA GLU A 46 6.36 -2.41 9.94
C GLU A 46 7.22 -1.71 11.00
N ALA A 47 8.39 -1.19 10.63
CA ALA A 47 9.22 -0.41 11.55
C ALA A 47 8.51 0.90 11.96
N SER A 48 7.97 1.62 10.98
CA SER A 48 7.22 2.87 11.19
C SER A 48 5.97 2.63 12.04
N ALA A 49 5.15 1.62 11.70
CA ALA A 49 3.95 1.27 12.44
C ALA A 49 4.25 0.87 13.90
N ARG A 50 5.32 0.08 14.13
CA ARG A 50 5.75 -0.28 15.48
C ARG A 50 6.25 0.93 16.28
N GLN A 51 6.96 1.85 15.64
CA GLN A 51 7.40 3.08 16.29
C GLN A 51 6.20 3.91 16.74
N TYR A 52 5.26 4.16 15.84
CA TYR A 52 4.04 4.89 16.16
C TYR A 52 3.26 4.23 17.31
N ALA A 53 3.12 2.90 17.28
CA ALA A 53 2.43 2.17 18.34
C ALA A 53 3.09 2.36 19.72
N ARG A 54 4.43 2.33 19.79
CA ARG A 54 5.16 2.60 21.03
C ARG A 54 4.95 4.03 21.54
N GLU A 55 5.07 5.02 20.66
CA GLU A 55 4.92 6.44 21.01
C GLU A 55 3.52 6.78 21.52
N LYS A 56 2.51 6.04 21.08
CA LYS A 56 1.10 6.25 21.44
C LYS A 56 0.58 5.27 22.48
N GLY A 57 1.42 4.37 23.00
CA GLY A 57 0.98 3.33 23.94
C GLY A 57 -0.08 2.39 23.35
N ILE A 58 -0.05 2.16 22.04
CA ILE A 58 -0.99 1.28 21.34
C ILE A 58 -0.43 -0.14 21.35
N THR A 59 -1.23 -1.10 21.80
CA THR A 59 -0.93 -2.53 21.65
C THR A 59 -1.42 -3.01 20.28
N PRO A 60 -0.53 -3.47 19.37
CA PRO A 60 -0.95 -4.00 18.08
C PRO A 60 -1.89 -5.19 18.22
N ARG A 61 -2.88 -5.28 17.32
CA ARG A 61 -3.82 -6.41 17.29
C ARG A 61 -3.09 -7.69 16.87
N ASP A 62 -3.53 -8.80 17.44
CA ASP A 62 -3.15 -10.13 16.97
C ASP A 62 -3.99 -10.50 15.74
N CYS A 63 -3.37 -10.45 14.57
CA CYS A 63 -4.02 -10.75 13.30
C CYS A 63 -4.18 -12.26 13.02
N SER A 64 -3.68 -13.17 13.88
CA SER A 64 -3.93 -14.60 13.71
C SER A 64 -5.34 -15.02 14.17
N LYS A 65 -6.10 -14.08 14.75
CA LYS A 65 -7.47 -14.30 15.27
C LYS A 65 -8.54 -13.79 14.30
N SER A 66 -8.21 -13.65 13.02
CA SER A 66 -9.03 -13.00 11.98
C SER A 66 -8.97 -13.77 10.67
#